data_AF-A0A2U1FS36-F1
#
_entry.id   AF-A0A2U1FS36-F1
#
_cell.length_a   1.000
_cell.length_b   1.000
_cell.length_c   1.000
_cell.angle_alpha   90.00
_cell.angle_beta   90.00
_cell.angle_gamma   90.00
#
_symmetry.space_group_name_H-M   'P 1'
#
loop_
_entity.id
_entity.type
_entity.pdbx_description
1 polymer ?
#
loop_
_entity_poly.entity_id
_entity_poly.type
_entity_poly.pdbx_seq_one_letter_code
_entity_poly.pdbx_strand_id
1 'polypeptide(L)'
;MTSVLVTGGGERLNEVAEAIRATGAETTVVDTLDRLGEAVRDTTFDAYVQLPVAMTPRSGSLVSRVEQFLSEGLLSRFRAAETVLPHLADSATVILVGGQTNVDIDAPDDQQARTALMRVLAHALRAERAPAHLRVRTAGPDWSGADIAAKIDGPEPEGSSTPVQTGNREAIGKAYADWRAEVLGLVRAEF
;
A
#
# COMPACT_ATOMS: atom_id res chain seq x y z
N MET A 1 6.01 -5.37 -22.71
CA MET A 1 5.65 -6.40 -21.72
C MET A 1 5.68 -5.69 -20.38
N THR A 2 4.60 -5.72 -19.61
CA THR A 2 4.49 -4.96 -18.36
C THR A 2 5.39 -5.58 -17.30
N SER A 3 6.35 -4.82 -16.76
CA SER A 3 7.20 -5.23 -15.64
C SER A 3 6.57 -4.83 -14.32
N VAL A 4 6.37 -5.80 -13.41
CA VAL A 4 5.64 -5.63 -12.16
C VAL A 4 6.49 -6.07 -10.98
N LEU A 5 6.69 -5.17 -10.02
CA LEU A 5 7.23 -5.50 -8.71
C LEU A 5 6.10 -5.80 -7.73
N VAL A 6 6.22 -6.90 -6.99
CA VAL A 6 5.28 -7.26 -5.93
C VAL A 6 6.04 -7.47 -4.63
N THR A 7 5.73 -6.67 -3.60
CA THR A 7 6.32 -6.82 -2.26
C THR A 7 5.26 -7.19 -1.24
N GLY A 8 5.61 -7.99 -0.23
CA GLY A 8 4.78 -8.24 0.94
C GLY A 8 5.15 -9.56 1.60
N GLY A 9 4.21 -10.21 2.28
CA GLY A 9 4.45 -11.53 2.84
C GLY A 9 3.17 -12.37 2.99
N GLY A 10 3.37 -13.64 3.33
CA GLY A 10 2.30 -14.61 3.52
C GLY A 10 1.73 -15.18 2.21
N GLU A 11 0.71 -16.02 2.32
CA GLU A 11 0.11 -16.74 1.19
C GLU A 11 -0.43 -15.79 0.10
N ARG A 12 -1.00 -14.66 0.51
CA ARG A 12 -1.55 -13.64 -0.41
C ARG A 12 -0.51 -13.07 -1.37
N LEU A 13 0.77 -13.04 -0.99
CA LEU A 13 1.84 -12.60 -1.89
C LEU A 13 1.92 -13.51 -3.13
N ASN A 14 1.91 -14.83 -2.90
CA ASN A 14 2.01 -15.81 -3.97
C ASN A 14 0.75 -15.81 -4.83
N GLU A 15 -0.44 -15.75 -4.21
CA GLU A 15 -1.71 -15.67 -4.94
C GLU A 15 -1.78 -14.46 -5.89
N VAL A 16 -1.37 -13.29 -5.41
CA VAL A 16 -1.34 -12.06 -6.22
C VAL A 16 -0.28 -12.16 -7.31
N ALA A 17 0.92 -12.65 -7.00
CA ALA A 17 1.97 -12.81 -7.99
C ALA A 17 1.58 -13.76 -9.12
N GLU A 18 0.95 -14.90 -8.80
CA GLU A 18 0.45 -15.85 -9.80
C GLU A 18 -0.66 -15.23 -10.66
N ALA A 19 -1.59 -14.50 -10.06
CA ALA A 19 -2.65 -13.81 -10.80
C ALA A 19 -2.08 -12.76 -11.78
N ILE A 20 -1.00 -12.08 -11.42
CA ILE A 20 -0.31 -11.11 -12.28
C ILE A 20 0.45 -11.84 -13.39
N ARG A 21 1.18 -12.92 -13.10
CA ARG A 21 1.87 -13.71 -14.13
C ARG A 21 0.89 -14.28 -15.17
N ALA A 22 -0.32 -14.66 -14.74
CA ALA A 22 -1.36 -15.15 -15.63
C ALA A 22 -1.83 -14.11 -16.67
N THR A 23 -1.55 -12.82 -16.48
CA THR A 23 -1.80 -11.78 -17.50
C THR A 23 -0.69 -11.66 -18.55
N GLY A 24 0.43 -12.39 -18.37
CA GLY A 24 1.62 -12.30 -19.22
C GLY A 24 2.62 -11.22 -18.77
N ALA A 25 2.42 -10.60 -17.61
CA ALA A 25 3.34 -9.62 -17.05
C ALA A 25 4.60 -10.29 -16.45
N GLU A 26 5.74 -9.62 -16.61
CA GLU A 26 6.98 -10.01 -15.94
C GLU A 26 6.89 -9.64 -14.46
N THR A 27 6.95 -10.61 -13.56
CA THR A 27 6.65 -10.39 -12.14
C THR A 27 7.84 -10.70 -11.25
N THR A 28 8.43 -9.65 -10.67
CA THR A 28 9.48 -9.74 -9.63
C THR A 28 8.82 -9.74 -8.27
N VAL A 29 9.06 -10.79 -7.47
CA VAL A 29 8.47 -10.96 -6.14
C VAL A 29 9.53 -10.78 -5.05
N VAL A 30 9.22 -9.95 -4.06
CA VAL A 30 10.08 -9.66 -2.91
C VAL A 30 9.29 -9.91 -1.62
N ASP A 31 9.56 -11.04 -0.98
CA ASP A 31 8.88 -11.47 0.26
C ASP A 31 9.49 -10.88 1.55
N THR A 32 10.66 -10.24 1.44
CA THR A 32 11.37 -9.59 2.52
C THR A 32 12.01 -8.30 2.03
N LEU A 33 11.83 -7.22 2.80
CA LEU A 33 12.29 -5.89 2.42
C LEU A 33 13.81 -5.76 2.42
N ASP A 34 14.53 -6.64 3.11
CA ASP A 34 16.00 -6.63 3.14
C ASP A 34 16.62 -6.88 1.74
N ARG A 35 15.90 -7.60 0.87
CA ARG A 35 16.32 -7.90 -0.51
C ARG A 35 15.82 -6.88 -1.53
N LEU A 36 14.98 -5.93 -1.11
CA LEU A 36 14.31 -5.01 -2.03
C LEU A 36 15.30 -4.16 -2.82
N GLY A 37 16.33 -3.61 -2.17
CA GLY A 37 17.32 -2.75 -2.84
C GLY A 37 18.14 -3.48 -3.91
N GLU A 38 18.36 -4.79 -3.75
CA GLU A 38 19.00 -5.61 -4.78
C GLU A 38 18.01 -5.93 -5.91
N ALA A 39 16.77 -6.28 -5.57
CA ALA A 39 15.74 -6.67 -6.53
C ALA A 39 15.32 -5.54 -7.48
N VAL A 40 15.43 -4.28 -7.07
CA VAL A 40 15.10 -3.12 -7.92
C VAL A 40 16.29 -2.58 -8.70
N ARG A 41 17.51 -3.06 -8.40
CA ARG A 41 18.72 -2.54 -9.01
C ARG A 41 18.68 -2.71 -10.53
N ASP A 42 19.02 -1.63 -11.24
CA ASP A 42 19.09 -1.56 -12.71
C ASP A 42 17.80 -1.96 -13.44
N THR A 43 16.66 -2.00 -12.73
CA THR A 43 15.36 -2.37 -13.28
C THR A 43 14.40 -1.20 -13.16
N THR A 44 13.58 -0.99 -14.18
CA THR A 44 12.45 -0.05 -14.15
C THR A 44 11.16 -0.85 -14.23
N PHE A 45 10.18 -0.51 -13.38
CA PHE A 45 8.90 -1.19 -13.29
C PHE A 45 7.75 -0.30 -13.81
N ASP A 46 6.85 -0.91 -14.56
CA ASP A 46 5.61 -0.30 -15.03
C ASP A 46 4.53 -0.33 -13.95
N ALA A 47 4.64 -1.24 -12.98
CA ALA A 47 3.76 -1.28 -11.84
C ALA A 47 4.43 -1.80 -10.56
N TYR A 48 3.87 -1.36 -9.44
CA TYR A 48 4.27 -1.79 -8.11
C TYR A 48 3.05 -2.16 -7.27
N VAL A 49 3.00 -3.40 -6.79
CA VAL A 49 1.97 -3.89 -5.88
C VAL A 49 2.58 -4.11 -4.51
N GLN A 50 2.10 -3.36 -3.53
CA GLN A 50 2.54 -3.44 -2.15
C GLN A 50 1.48 -4.12 -1.28
N LEU A 51 1.73 -5.37 -0.93
CA LEU A 51 0.99 -6.13 0.05
C LEU A 51 1.48 -5.85 1.48
N PRO A 52 0.71 -6.24 2.51
CA PRO A 52 1.18 -6.25 3.89
C PRO A 52 2.44 -7.12 4.05
N VAL A 53 3.30 -6.71 4.97
CA VAL A 53 4.45 -7.52 5.40
C VAL A 53 3.96 -8.62 6.34
N ALA A 54 4.47 -9.84 6.16
CA ALA A 54 4.22 -10.92 7.12
C ALA A 54 4.94 -10.59 8.43
N MET A 55 4.21 -10.58 9.54
CA MET A 55 4.75 -10.34 10.87
C MET A 55 4.26 -11.41 11.81
N THR A 56 5.14 -11.92 12.65
CA THR A 56 4.76 -12.74 13.80
C THR A 56 4.38 -11.80 14.94
N PRO A 57 3.13 -11.83 15.44
CA PRO A 57 2.74 -10.96 16.55
C PRO A 57 3.60 -11.22 17.77
N ARG A 58 4.15 -10.16 18.37
CA ARG A 58 4.84 -10.27 19.66
C ARG A 58 3.84 -10.62 20.76
N SER A 59 4.24 -11.50 21.67
CA SER A 59 3.57 -11.64 22.96
C SER A 59 3.79 -10.37 23.79
N GLY A 60 2.79 -9.98 24.58
CA GLY A 60 2.86 -8.77 25.39
C GLY A 60 1.59 -7.93 25.38
N SER A 61 1.73 -6.66 25.78
CA SER A 61 0.63 -5.71 25.90
C SER A 61 0.08 -5.27 24.55
N LEU A 62 -1.15 -4.75 24.53
CA LEU A 62 -1.74 -4.11 23.35
C LEU A 62 -0.85 -2.97 22.82
N VAL A 63 -0.24 -2.19 23.71
CA VAL A 63 0.69 -1.10 23.34
C VAL A 63 1.89 -1.65 22.55
N SER A 64 2.46 -2.78 22.98
CA SER A 64 3.57 -3.41 22.25
C SER A 64 3.15 -3.93 20.88
N ARG A 65 1.91 -4.41 20.74
CA ARG A 65 1.38 -4.87 19.44
C ARG A 65 1.11 -3.69 18.50
N VAL A 66 0.60 -2.58 19.03
CA VAL A 66 0.41 -1.34 18.26
C VAL A 66 1.75 -0.77 17.83
N GLU A 67 2.74 -0.72 18.72
CA GLU A 67 4.12 -0.32 18.37
C GLU A 67 4.66 -1.18 17.23
N GLN A 68 4.61 -2.50 17.37
CA GLN A 68 5.06 -3.43 16.32
C GLN A 68 4.34 -3.19 14.99
N PHE A 69 3.01 -3.02 15.01
CA PHE A 69 2.25 -2.73 13.80
C PHE A 69 2.71 -1.42 13.15
N LEU A 70 2.92 -0.36 13.92
CA LEU A 70 3.37 0.92 13.39
C LEU A 70 4.79 0.83 12.81
N SER A 71 5.72 0.20 13.53
CA SER A 71 7.13 0.15 13.14
C SER A 71 7.42 -0.89 12.04
N GLU A 72 7.05 -2.14 12.26
CA GLU A 72 7.34 -3.26 11.35
C GLU A 72 6.29 -3.42 10.24
N GLY A 73 5.05 -2.97 10.48
CA GLY A 73 3.95 -3.12 9.52
C GLY A 73 3.72 -1.90 8.64
N LEU A 74 3.54 -0.73 9.24
CA LEU A 74 3.20 0.50 8.54
C LEU A 74 4.43 1.23 8.01
N LEU A 75 5.38 1.58 8.88
CA LEU A 75 6.56 2.38 8.48
C LEU A 75 7.47 1.61 7.52
N SER A 76 7.56 0.29 7.64
CA SER A 76 8.28 -0.55 6.68
C SER A 76 7.77 -0.39 5.24
N ARG A 77 6.46 -0.20 5.06
CA ARG A 77 5.84 0.04 3.76
C ARG A 77 6.16 1.42 3.19
N PHE A 78 6.33 2.42 4.04
CA PHE A 78 6.82 3.73 3.60
C PHE A 78 8.27 3.62 3.11
N ARG A 79 9.14 2.95 3.89
CA ARG A 79 10.53 2.69 3.48
C ARG A 79 10.62 1.91 2.18
N ALA A 80 9.79 0.88 2.01
CA ALA A 80 9.73 0.12 0.77
C ALA A 80 9.32 1.00 -0.42
N ALA A 81 8.32 1.85 -0.24
CA ALA A 81 7.86 2.75 -1.28
C ALA A 81 8.93 3.79 -1.65
N GLU A 82 9.65 4.35 -0.67
CA GLU A 82 10.79 5.24 -0.87
C GLU A 82 11.91 4.55 -1.69
N THR A 83 12.25 3.32 -1.36
CA THR A 83 13.25 2.53 -2.11
C THR A 83 12.80 2.24 -3.55
N VAL A 84 11.53 1.94 -3.77
CA VAL A 84 11.00 1.56 -5.10
C VAL A 84 10.78 2.77 -5.98
N LEU A 85 10.41 3.92 -5.40
CA LEU A 85 9.94 5.08 -6.15
C LEU A 85 10.88 5.50 -7.29
N PRO A 86 12.22 5.60 -7.12
CA PRO A 86 13.16 5.94 -8.18
C PRO A 86 13.15 4.98 -9.38
N HIS A 87 12.70 3.74 -9.16
CA HIS A 87 12.71 2.64 -10.13
C HIS A 87 11.36 2.46 -10.83
N LEU A 88 10.39 3.35 -10.58
CA LEU A 88 9.11 3.35 -11.28
C LEU A 88 9.19 4.18 -12.56
N ALA A 89 8.61 3.67 -13.63
CA ALA A 89 8.35 4.47 -14.82
C ALA A 89 7.43 5.68 -14.49
N ASP A 90 7.54 6.76 -15.27
CA ASP A 90 6.81 8.01 -15.02
C ASP A 90 5.28 7.83 -14.94
N SER A 91 4.74 6.88 -15.71
CA SER A 91 3.31 6.54 -15.73
C SER A 91 2.97 5.23 -15.00
N ALA A 92 3.83 4.79 -14.09
CA ALA A 92 3.64 3.50 -13.42
C ALA A 92 2.35 3.45 -12.58
N THR A 93 1.78 2.26 -12.47
CA THR A 93 0.63 1.99 -11.60
C THR A 93 1.12 1.48 -10.24
N VAL A 94 0.74 2.14 -9.15
CA VAL A 94 1.04 1.67 -7.78
C VAL A 94 -0.25 1.20 -7.12
N ILE A 95 -0.28 -0.03 -6.61
CA ILE A 95 -1.41 -0.59 -5.87
C ILE A 95 -0.97 -0.86 -4.42
N LEU A 96 -1.52 -0.10 -3.49
CA LEU A 96 -1.31 -0.29 -2.05
C LEU A 96 -2.45 -1.15 -1.49
N VAL A 97 -2.15 -2.38 -1.10
CA VAL A 97 -3.15 -3.30 -0.56
C VAL A 97 -3.30 -3.08 0.94
N GLY A 98 -4.50 -2.71 1.39
CA GLY A 98 -4.85 -2.70 2.80
C GLY A 98 -4.80 -4.12 3.35
N GLY A 99 -4.12 -4.33 4.47
CA GLY A 99 -3.97 -5.68 5.00
C GLY A 99 -5.24 -6.27 5.58
N GLN A 100 -5.45 -7.57 5.35
CA GLN A 100 -6.25 -8.40 6.25
C GLN A 100 -5.33 -8.83 7.38
N THR A 101 -5.65 -8.43 8.59
CA THR A 101 -5.04 -9.05 9.76
C THR A 101 -5.86 -10.29 10.08
N ASN A 102 -5.28 -11.47 9.89
CA ASN A 102 -5.72 -12.66 10.60
C ASN A 102 -5.30 -12.48 12.07
N VAL A 103 -5.96 -11.57 12.79
CA VAL A 103 -5.71 -11.36 14.21
C VAL A 103 -6.85 -11.96 14.98
N ASP A 104 -6.46 -12.76 15.96
CA ASP A 104 -7.25 -13.27 17.06
C ASP A 104 -8.43 -12.38 17.46
N ILE A 105 -9.49 -13.05 17.85
CA ILE A 105 -10.90 -12.65 17.98
C ILE A 105 -11.13 -11.52 19.02
N ASP A 106 -10.08 -11.10 19.74
CA ASP A 106 -10.18 -10.23 20.92
C ASP A 106 -10.04 -8.73 20.66
N ALA A 107 -9.74 -8.29 19.42
CA ALA A 107 -9.74 -6.87 19.07
C ALA A 107 -10.43 -6.63 17.72
N PRO A 108 -11.37 -5.68 17.61
CA PRO A 108 -12.00 -5.36 16.34
C PRO A 108 -10.96 -4.85 15.34
N ASP A 109 -10.83 -5.53 14.19
CA ASP A 109 -9.99 -5.09 13.07
C ASP A 109 -10.64 -3.87 12.38
N ASP A 110 -10.05 -2.69 12.56
CA ASP A 110 -10.52 -1.48 11.90
C ASP A 110 -9.89 -1.34 10.50
N GLN A 111 -10.58 -1.92 9.53
CA GLN A 111 -10.21 -1.89 8.13
C GLN A 111 -10.25 -0.47 7.53
N GLN A 112 -11.11 0.41 8.06
CA GLN A 112 -11.19 1.79 7.60
C GLN A 112 -9.96 2.57 8.02
N ALA A 113 -9.48 2.38 9.25
CA ALA A 113 -8.25 2.98 9.75
C ALA A 113 -7.03 2.53 8.92
N ARG A 114 -6.90 1.21 8.64
CA ARG A 114 -5.81 0.69 7.79
C ARG A 114 -5.84 1.28 6.38
N THR A 115 -7.04 1.36 5.79
CA THR A 115 -7.23 1.98 4.47
C THR A 115 -6.87 3.47 4.48
N ALA A 116 -7.26 4.19 5.53
CA ALA A 116 -6.93 5.60 5.69
C ALA A 116 -5.42 5.83 5.75
N LEU A 117 -4.68 5.00 6.48
CA LEU A 117 -3.21 5.05 6.52
C LEU A 117 -2.58 4.83 5.15
N MET A 118 -3.09 3.86 4.37
CA MET A 118 -2.61 3.63 3.00
C MET A 118 -2.94 4.78 2.05
N ARG A 119 -4.05 5.50 2.27
CA ARG A 119 -4.37 6.72 1.48
C ARG A 119 -3.33 7.82 1.68
N VAL A 120 -2.69 7.87 2.85
CA VAL A 120 -1.66 8.87 3.17
C VAL A 120 -0.39 8.59 2.41
N LEU A 121 0.08 7.34 2.42
CA LEU A 121 1.18 6.92 1.57
C LEU A 121 0.87 7.16 0.09
N ALA A 122 -0.38 6.87 -0.34
CA ALA A 122 -0.80 7.16 -1.71
C ALA A 122 -0.77 8.65 -2.05
N HIS A 123 -1.06 9.54 -1.10
CA HIS A 123 -0.96 10.99 -1.32
C HIS A 123 0.49 11.44 -1.44
N ALA A 124 1.37 10.93 -0.57
CA ALA A 124 2.80 11.22 -0.63
C ALA A 124 3.42 10.80 -1.97
N LEU A 125 3.15 9.57 -2.44
CA LEU A 125 3.65 9.06 -3.72
C LEU A 125 3.20 9.89 -4.92
N ARG A 126 1.93 10.33 -4.94
CA ARG A 126 1.42 11.20 -6.01
C ARG A 126 2.05 12.59 -5.97
N ALA A 127 2.30 13.14 -4.78
CA ALA A 127 2.92 14.45 -4.63
C ALA A 127 4.38 14.45 -5.10
N GLU A 128 5.14 13.41 -4.76
CA GLU A 128 6.57 13.30 -5.06
C GLU A 128 6.85 13.23 -6.57
N ARG A 129 5.95 12.63 -7.35
CA ARG A 129 6.12 12.47 -8.80
C ARG A 129 5.49 13.58 -9.64
N ALA A 130 4.81 14.54 -9.03
CA ALA A 130 4.22 15.66 -9.77
C ALA A 130 5.30 16.45 -10.56
N PRO A 131 5.04 16.82 -11.84
CA PRO A 131 3.78 16.67 -12.56
C PRO A 131 3.57 15.30 -13.27
N ALA A 132 4.56 14.40 -13.26
CA ALA A 132 4.38 13.04 -13.79
C ALA A 132 3.37 12.26 -12.92
N HIS A 133 2.31 11.76 -13.52
CA HIS A 133 1.19 11.19 -12.78
C HIS A 133 1.35 9.69 -12.58
N LEU A 134 1.99 9.30 -11.46
CA LEU A 134 1.81 7.94 -10.93
C LEU A 134 0.32 7.65 -10.71
N ARG A 135 -0.13 6.50 -11.22
CA ARG A 135 -1.49 6.01 -10.95
C ARG A 135 -1.49 5.23 -9.65
N VAL A 136 -1.67 5.91 -8.52
CA VAL A 136 -1.73 5.24 -7.22
C VAL A 136 -3.16 4.82 -6.87
N ARG A 137 -3.35 3.58 -6.43
CA ARG A 137 -4.64 2.98 -6.04
C ARG A 137 -4.50 2.32 -4.67
N THR A 138 -5.58 2.30 -3.90
CA THR A 138 -5.64 1.57 -2.62
C THR A 138 -6.63 0.43 -2.77
N ALA A 139 -6.15 -0.80 -2.69
CA ALA A 139 -7.00 -1.98 -2.74
C ALA A 139 -7.66 -2.22 -1.38
N GLY A 140 -8.97 -2.46 -1.41
CA GLY A 140 -9.73 -2.86 -0.24
C GLY A 140 -9.49 -4.34 0.12
N PRO A 141 -10.02 -4.79 1.27
CA PRO A 141 -9.88 -6.18 1.72
C PRO A 141 -10.51 -7.18 0.75
N ASP A 142 -11.56 -6.78 0.03
CA ASP A 142 -12.33 -7.65 -0.86
C ASP A 142 -11.69 -7.86 -2.24
N TRP A 143 -10.58 -7.16 -2.54
CA TRP A 143 -9.90 -7.33 -3.82
C TRP A 143 -9.17 -8.66 -3.86
N SER A 144 -9.59 -9.52 -4.79
CA SER A 144 -8.87 -10.75 -5.11
C SER A 144 -7.55 -10.46 -5.84
N GLY A 145 -6.68 -11.47 -5.97
CA GLY A 145 -5.48 -11.35 -6.79
C GLY A 145 -5.80 -11.03 -8.26
N ALA A 146 -6.89 -11.57 -8.80
CA ALA A 146 -7.36 -11.26 -10.14
C ALA A 146 -7.82 -9.80 -10.27
N ASP A 147 -8.52 -9.27 -9.26
CA ASP A 147 -8.92 -7.85 -9.24
C ASP A 147 -7.69 -6.93 -9.22
N ILE A 148 -6.69 -7.27 -8.40
CA ILE A 148 -5.42 -6.54 -8.33
C ILE A 148 -4.71 -6.57 -9.68
N ALA A 149 -4.56 -7.75 -10.29
CA ALA A 149 -3.91 -7.92 -11.59
C ALA A 149 -4.63 -7.11 -12.69
N ALA A 150 -5.96 -7.15 -12.75
CA ALA A 150 -6.75 -6.38 -13.70
C ALA A 150 -6.60 -4.85 -13.55
N LYS A 151 -6.22 -4.37 -12.36
CA LYS A 151 -6.01 -2.93 -12.10
C LYS A 151 -4.62 -2.43 -12.44
N ILE A 152 -3.67 -3.30 -12.83
CA ILE A 152 -2.31 -2.90 -13.24
C ILE A 152 -2.34 -2.13 -14.57
N ASP A 153 -2.98 -2.73 -15.59
CA ASP A 153 -3.04 -2.20 -16.96
C ASP A 153 -4.35 -1.42 -17.26
N GLY A 154 -5.36 -1.52 -16.39
CA GLY A 154 -6.66 -0.91 -16.65
C GLY A 154 -6.65 0.62 -16.60
N PRO A 155 -7.31 1.32 -17.56
CA PRO A 155 -7.46 2.78 -17.52
C PRO A 155 -8.04 3.21 -16.17
N GLU A 156 -7.72 4.44 -15.74
CA GLU A 156 -8.42 5.05 -14.61
C GLU A 156 -9.92 5.01 -14.93
N PRO A 157 -10.79 4.44 -14.08
CA PRO A 157 -12.21 4.54 -14.32
C PRO A 157 -12.55 6.03 -14.35
N GLU A 158 -13.06 6.52 -15.49
CA GLU A 158 -13.69 7.84 -15.55
C GLU A 158 -14.76 7.86 -14.44
N GLY A 159 -14.49 8.62 -13.38
CA GLY A 159 -15.37 8.69 -12.22
C GLY A 159 -15.07 7.73 -11.06
N SER A 160 -13.82 7.30 -10.83
CA SER A 160 -13.43 6.71 -9.52
C SER A 160 -13.41 7.72 -8.36
N SER A 161 -14.48 8.51 -8.23
CA SER A 161 -14.99 8.90 -6.93
C SER A 161 -15.11 7.63 -6.09
N THR A 162 -14.23 7.54 -5.09
CA THR A 162 -14.24 6.54 -4.03
C THR A 162 -15.69 6.20 -3.65
N PRO A 163 -16.09 4.92 -3.52
CA PRO A 163 -17.42 4.60 -3.03
C PRO A 163 -17.57 5.30 -1.69
N VAL A 164 -18.53 6.21 -1.65
CA VAL A 164 -18.89 6.99 -0.48
C VAL A 164 -19.46 5.97 0.48
N GLN A 165 -18.64 5.49 1.41
CA GLN A 165 -19.13 4.92 2.65
C GLN A 165 -20.10 5.96 3.21
N THR A 166 -21.38 5.63 3.22
CA THR A 166 -22.48 6.42 3.78
C THR A 166 -22.44 6.45 5.31
N GLY A 167 -21.25 6.40 5.91
CA GLY A 167 -20.98 6.88 7.25
C GLY A 167 -20.63 8.36 7.15
N ASN A 168 -21.32 9.20 7.92
CA ASN A 168 -21.25 10.66 7.96
C ASN A 168 -19.99 11.25 7.29
N ARG A 169 -20.08 11.54 5.99
CA ARG A 169 -18.96 11.93 5.10
C ARG A 169 -18.23 13.17 5.61
N GLU A 170 -18.95 14.01 6.32
CA GLU A 170 -18.43 15.20 6.99
C GLU A 170 -17.60 14.85 8.24
N ALA A 171 -18.02 13.86 9.02
CA ALA A 171 -17.27 13.38 10.18
C ALA A 171 -15.99 12.61 9.78
N ILE A 172 -16.05 11.79 8.72
CA ILE A 172 -14.86 11.10 8.18
C ILE A 172 -13.92 12.10 7.50
N GLY A 173 -14.47 13.04 6.73
CA GLY A 173 -13.69 14.11 6.11
C GLY A 173 -13.00 15.00 7.15
N LYS A 174 -13.69 15.31 8.25
CA LYS A 174 -13.14 16.05 9.38
C LYS A 174 -12.08 15.25 10.13
N ALA A 175 -12.35 13.98 10.47
CA ALA A 175 -11.37 13.13 11.14
C ALA A 175 -10.09 12.91 10.31
N TYR A 176 -10.21 12.79 8.98
CA TYR A 176 -9.06 12.71 8.08
C TYR A 176 -8.37 14.06 7.90
N ALA A 177 -9.11 15.16 7.82
CA ALA A 177 -8.53 16.50 7.75
C ALA A 177 -7.79 16.86 9.04
N ASP A 178 -8.35 16.49 10.20
CA ASP A 178 -7.76 16.65 11.52
C ASP A 178 -6.51 15.77 11.62
N TRP A 179 -6.58 14.48 11.28
CA TRP A 179 -5.40 13.62 11.27
C TRP A 179 -4.32 14.10 10.31
N ARG A 180 -4.70 14.56 9.10
CA ARG A 180 -3.76 15.14 8.13
C ARG A 180 -3.14 16.43 8.66
N ALA A 181 -3.91 17.29 9.31
CA ALA A 181 -3.42 18.53 9.89
C ALA A 181 -2.47 18.27 11.07
N GLU A 182 -2.80 17.30 11.93
CA GLU A 182 -1.96 16.89 13.06
C GLU A 182 -0.65 16.25 12.56
N VAL A 183 -0.72 15.31 11.61
CA VAL A 183 0.47 14.64 11.06
C VAL A 183 1.35 15.58 10.23
N LEU A 184 0.77 16.45 9.40
CA LEU A 184 1.54 17.47 8.67
C LEU A 184 2.06 18.59 9.60
N GLY A 185 1.39 18.83 10.73
CA GLY A 185 1.84 19.73 11.79
C GLY A 185 3.12 19.24 12.46
N LEU A 186 3.26 17.92 12.64
CA LEU A 186 4.49 17.30 13.17
C LEU A 186 5.69 17.46 12.21
N VAL A 187 5.45 17.47 10.89
CA VAL A 187 6.51 17.63 9.87
C VAL A 187 7.01 19.09 9.77
N ARG A 188 6.24 20.07 10.26
CA ARG A 188 6.62 21.50 10.24
C ARG A 188 7.30 21.99 11.52
N ALA A 189 7.31 21.20 12.59
CA ALA A 189 7.85 21.59 13.89
C ALA A 189 9.35 21.30 14.06
N GLU A 190 10.00 20.67 13.09
CA GLU A 190 11.45 20.43 13.08
C GLU A 190 12.11 21.10 11.87
N PHE A 191 12.39 22.40 11.99
CA PHE A 191 13.51 23.11 11.37
C PHE A 191 13.98 24.23 12.30
#